data_AF-W1Y1H4-F1
#
_entry.id   AF-W1Y1H4-F1
#
_cell.length_a   1.000
_cell.length_b   1.000
_cell.length_c   1.000
_cell.angle_alpha   90.00
_cell.angle_beta   90.00
_cell.angle_gamma   90.00
#
_symmetry.space_group_name_H-M   'P 1'
#
loop_
_entity.id
_entity.type
_entity.pdbx_description
1 polymer ?
#
loop_
_entity_poly.entity_id
_entity_poly.type
_entity_poly.pdbx_seq_one_letter_code
_entity_poly.pdbx_strand_id
1 'polypeptide(L)'
;PWNAKVPVQRAMQWMPISQKAGAAWGVDPQLITAIIAIESGGNPNAVSKSNAIGLMQLKASTSGRDVYRRMGWSGEPTTSELKNPERNISMGAAYLNILETGPLAG
;
A
#
# COMPACT_ATOMS: atom_id res chain seq x y z
N PRO A 1 23.96 2.18 8.45
CA PRO A 1 23.55 2.01 7.03
C PRO A 1 22.37 1.04 6.92
N TRP A 2 21.34 1.37 6.14
CA TRP A 2 20.23 0.45 5.87
C TRP A 2 20.62 -0.54 4.76
N ASN A 3 20.46 -1.84 5.00
CA ASN A 3 20.72 -2.87 4.02
C ASN A 3 19.41 -3.30 3.34
N ALA A 4 19.18 -2.78 2.13
CA ALA A 4 17.94 -2.98 1.38
C ALA A 4 17.77 -4.39 0.79
N LYS A 5 18.83 -5.21 0.74
CA LYS A 5 18.84 -6.46 -0.04
C LYS A 5 17.71 -7.42 0.35
N VAL A 6 17.59 -7.71 1.64
CA VAL A 6 16.57 -8.66 2.16
C VAL A 6 15.15 -8.07 2.12
N PRO A 7 14.91 -6.83 2.57
CA PRO A 7 13.59 -6.20 2.46
C PRO A 7 13.07 -6.13 1.02
N VAL A 8 13.90 -5.71 0.07
CA VAL A 8 13.52 -5.62 -1.35
C VAL A 8 13.28 -7.01 -1.93
N GLN A 9 14.13 -7.99 -1.64
CA GLN A 9 13.91 -9.38 -2.09
C GLN A 9 12.56 -9.92 -1.62
N ARG A 10 12.16 -9.65 -0.37
CA ARG A 10 10.83 -10.02 0.13
C ARG A 10 9.73 -9.21 -0.52
N ALA A 11 9.91 -7.92 -0.77
CA ALA A 11 8.92 -7.11 -1.47
C ALA A 11 8.68 -7.58 -2.91
N MET A 12 9.74 -8.03 -3.61
CA MET A 12 9.66 -8.53 -4.98
C MET A 12 8.75 -9.75 -5.16
N GLN A 13 8.49 -10.54 -4.10
CA GLN A 13 7.50 -11.64 -4.16
C GLN A 13 6.09 -11.12 -4.53
N TRP A 14 5.81 -9.84 -4.25
CA TRP A 14 4.54 -9.17 -4.51
C TRP A 14 4.55 -8.36 -5.80
N MET A 15 5.60 -8.44 -6.61
CA MET A 15 5.73 -7.71 -7.87
C MET A 15 4.55 -7.96 -8.83
N PRO A 16 4.02 -9.19 -9.02
CA PRO A 16 2.87 -9.41 -9.90
C PRO A 16 1.62 -8.61 -9.46
N ILE A 17 1.38 -8.51 -8.15
CA ILE A 17 0.28 -7.73 -7.59
C ILE A 17 0.56 -6.23 -7.75
N SER A 18 1.81 -5.82 -7.51
CA SER A 18 2.25 -4.42 -7.64
C SER A 18 2.13 -3.92 -9.08
N GLN A 19 2.42 -4.78 -10.07
CA GLN A 19 2.23 -4.49 -11.49
C GLN A 19 0.75 -4.29 -11.83
N LYS A 20 -0.12 -5.22 -11.39
CA LYS A 20 -1.57 -5.11 -11.60
C LYS A 20 -2.16 -3.86 -10.94
N ALA A 21 -1.77 -3.57 -9.71
CA ALA A 21 -2.22 -2.39 -8.98
C ALA A 21 -1.68 -1.09 -9.59
N GLY A 22 -0.40 -1.06 -9.94
CA GLY A 22 0.24 0.09 -10.60
C GLY A 22 -0.41 0.42 -11.94
N ALA A 23 -0.68 -0.59 -12.77
CA ALA A 23 -1.39 -0.40 -14.03
C ALA A 23 -2.83 0.12 -13.84
N ALA A 24 -3.54 -0.32 -12.80
CA ALA A 24 -4.90 0.13 -12.52
C ALA A 24 -4.98 1.57 -11.99
N TRP A 25 -3.96 2.03 -11.27
CA TRP A 25 -3.94 3.32 -10.57
C TRP A 25 -2.96 4.33 -11.14
N GLY A 26 -2.24 4.00 -12.22
CA GLY A 26 -1.24 4.88 -12.82
C GLY A 26 0.01 5.10 -11.96
N VAL A 27 0.37 4.14 -11.11
CA VAL A 27 1.50 4.25 -10.18
C VAL A 27 2.61 3.28 -10.59
N ASP A 28 3.87 3.70 -10.52
CA ASP A 28 5.02 2.83 -10.84
C ASP A 28 5.08 1.62 -9.89
N PRO A 29 5.05 0.36 -10.41
CA PRO A 29 5.21 -0.84 -9.61
C PRO A 29 6.52 -0.90 -8.81
N GLN A 30 7.59 -0.25 -9.29
CA GLN A 30 8.85 -0.15 -8.55
C GLN A 30 8.71 0.74 -7.31
N LEU A 31 7.98 1.85 -7.42
CA LEU A 31 7.66 2.72 -6.27
C LEU A 31 6.83 1.95 -5.24
N ILE A 32 5.80 1.24 -5.68
CA ILE A 32 4.98 0.38 -4.79
C ILE A 32 5.87 -0.63 -4.07
N THR A 33 6.73 -1.33 -4.81
CA THR A 33 7.62 -2.34 -4.24
C THR A 33 8.64 -1.76 -3.26
N ALA A 34 9.18 -0.56 -3.56
CA ALA A 34 10.09 0.14 -2.67
C ALA A 34 9.40 0.53 -1.35
N ILE A 35 8.17 1.04 -1.42
CA ILE A 35 7.38 1.35 -0.22
C ILE A 35 7.13 0.08 0.60
N ILE A 36 6.76 -1.04 -0.03
CA ILE A 36 6.58 -2.32 0.69
C ILE A 36 7.85 -2.74 1.42
N ALA A 37 9.01 -2.60 0.77
CA ALA A 37 10.30 -2.94 1.35
C ALA A 37 10.64 -2.06 2.56
N ILE A 38 10.33 -0.76 2.50
CA ILE A 38 10.60 0.21 3.58
C ILE A 38 9.62 0.02 4.75
N GLU A 39 8.33 -0.09 4.46
CA GLU A 39 7.25 -0.04 5.44
C GLU A 39 7.07 -1.36 6.22
N SER A 40 7.15 -2.50 5.52
CA SER A 40 6.89 -3.82 6.11
C SER A 40 8.02 -4.81 5.94
N GLY A 41 9.03 -4.49 5.12
CA GLY A 41 10.03 -5.46 4.68
C GLY A 41 9.42 -6.65 3.93
N GLY A 42 8.26 -6.44 3.28
CA GLY A 42 7.51 -7.48 2.58
C GLY A 42 6.66 -8.39 3.47
N ASN A 43 6.40 -8.03 4.73
CA ASN A 43 5.57 -8.81 5.66
C ASN A 43 4.08 -8.41 5.58
N PRO A 44 3.18 -9.26 5.06
CA PRO A 44 1.75 -8.93 4.93
C PRO A 44 1.01 -8.88 6.26
N ASN A 45 1.60 -9.39 7.34
CA ASN A 45 1.04 -9.34 8.68
C ASN A 45 1.63 -8.22 9.55
N ALA A 46 2.42 -7.32 8.98
CA ALA A 46 3.01 -6.20 9.71
C ALA A 46 1.91 -5.32 10.33
N VAL A 47 2.07 -4.98 11.61
CA VAL A 47 1.20 -4.05 12.32
C VAL A 47 2.08 -3.07 13.11
N SER A 48 1.95 -1.77 12.84
CA SER A 48 2.68 -0.74 13.58
C SER A 48 2.04 -0.46 14.95
N LYS A 49 2.76 0.29 15.80
CA LYS A 49 2.24 0.79 17.08
C LYS A 49 0.99 1.67 16.92
N SER A 50 0.85 2.34 15.78
CA SER A 50 -0.29 3.19 15.44
C SER A 50 -1.37 2.45 14.65
N ASN A 51 -1.30 1.11 14.56
CA ASN A 51 -2.26 0.26 13.85
C ASN A 51 -2.31 0.52 12.33
N ALA A 52 -1.15 0.81 11.73
CA ALA A 52 -0.94 0.71 10.30
C ALA A 52 -0.67 -0.77 9.95
N ILE A 53 -1.31 -1.29 8.89
CA ILE A 53 -1.44 -2.73 8.67
C ILE A 53 -0.96 -3.12 7.27
N GLY A 54 -0.31 -4.27 7.21
CA GLY A 54 0.01 -4.98 5.97
C GLY A 54 1.25 -4.45 5.24
N LEU A 55 1.34 -4.83 3.96
CA LEU A 55 2.53 -4.63 3.13
C LEU A 55 2.92 -3.16 2.95
N MET A 56 1.93 -2.30 2.75
CA MET A 56 2.09 -0.86 2.53
C MET A 56 1.71 -0.02 3.76
N GLN A 57 1.57 -0.65 4.94
CA GLN A 57 1.27 0.02 6.21
C GLN A 57 0.12 1.04 6.12
N LEU A 58 -1.05 0.57 5.68
CA LEU A 58 -2.25 1.39 5.59
C LEU A 58 -2.99 1.43 6.93
N LYS A 59 -3.54 2.60 7.29
CA LYS A 59 -4.35 2.76 8.49
C LYS A 59 -5.80 3.00 8.10
N ALA A 60 -6.67 2.09 8.54
CA ALA A 60 -8.09 2.05 8.18
C ALA A 60 -8.77 3.41 8.33
N SER A 61 -8.63 4.04 9.49
CA SER A 61 -9.30 5.31 9.83
C SER A 61 -8.81 6.54 9.06
N THR A 62 -7.74 6.41 8.26
CA THR A 62 -7.11 7.51 7.52
C THR A 62 -6.96 7.14 6.04
N SER A 63 -5.77 6.68 5.60
CA SER A 63 -5.53 6.27 4.21
C SER A 63 -6.55 5.23 3.69
N GLY A 64 -6.98 4.29 4.54
CA GLY A 64 -8.03 3.34 4.16
C GLY A 64 -9.37 4.00 3.84
N ARG A 65 -9.80 4.93 4.71
CA ARG A 65 -11.04 5.70 4.56
C ARG A 65 -10.98 6.65 3.36
N ASP A 66 -9.83 7.27 3.11
CA ASP A 66 -9.64 8.15 1.94
C ASP A 66 -9.79 7.37 0.63
N VAL A 67 -9.22 6.15 0.56
CA VAL A 67 -9.39 5.24 -0.57
C VAL A 67 -10.85 4.81 -0.72
N TYR A 68 -11.53 4.44 0.37
CA TYR A 68 -12.96 4.07 0.32
C TYR A 68 -13.81 5.23 -0.22
N ARG A 69 -13.58 6.45 0.28
CA ARG A 69 -14.26 7.65 -0.22
C ARG A 69 -13.99 7.88 -1.72
N ARG A 70 -12.74 7.72 -2.18
CA ARG A 70 -12.35 7.85 -3.59
C ARG A 70 -13.04 6.82 -4.50
N MET A 71 -13.35 5.65 -3.96
CA MET A 71 -14.10 4.58 -4.62
C MET A 71 -15.63 4.75 -4.54
N GLY A 72 -16.13 5.77 -3.83
CA GLY A 72 -17.56 5.95 -3.59
C GLY A 72 -18.16 4.96 -2.58
N TRP A 73 -17.31 4.30 -1.76
CA TRP A 73 -17.74 3.36 -0.72
C TRP A 73 -17.86 4.06 0.63
N SER A 74 -18.80 3.58 1.45
CA SER A 74 -18.97 4.03 2.82
C SER A 74 -18.07 3.24 3.78
N GLY A 75 -17.72 3.86 4.91
CA GLY A 75 -16.92 3.22 5.95
C GLY A 75 -15.41 3.24 5.66
N GLU A 76 -14.72 2.20 6.13
CA GLU A 76 -13.27 2.02 6.05
C GLU A 76 -12.92 0.53 6.00
N PRO A 77 -11.74 0.14 5.50
CA PRO A 77 -11.37 -1.27 5.42
C PRO A 77 -11.18 -1.88 6.81
N THR A 78 -11.55 -3.14 6.93
CA THR A 78 -11.27 -3.96 8.10
C THR A 78 -9.79 -4.35 8.18
N THR A 79 -9.34 -4.72 9.38
CA THR A 79 -7.98 -5.27 9.58
C THR A 79 -7.74 -6.51 8.71
N SER A 80 -8.76 -7.35 8.48
CA SER A 80 -8.65 -8.54 7.65
C SER A 80 -8.39 -8.18 6.19
N GLU A 81 -9.14 -7.21 5.66
CA GLU A 81 -8.92 -6.70 4.30
C GLU A 81 -7.52 -6.07 4.17
N LEU A 82 -7.06 -5.33 5.18
CA LEU A 82 -5.71 -4.73 5.15
C LEU A 82 -4.58 -5.76 5.30
N LYS A 83 -4.83 -6.95 5.86
CA LYS A 83 -3.85 -8.05 5.88
C LYS A 83 -3.83 -8.86 4.59
N ASN A 84 -4.85 -8.76 3.75
CA ASN A 84 -4.87 -9.41 2.44
C ASN A 84 -3.88 -8.69 1.50
N PRO A 85 -2.85 -9.37 0.94
CA PRO A 85 -1.83 -8.74 0.11
C PRO A 85 -2.39 -7.99 -1.10
N GLU A 86 -3.35 -8.60 -1.82
CA GLU A 86 -3.92 -8.00 -3.04
C GLU A 86 -4.73 -6.74 -2.73
N ARG A 87 -5.56 -6.79 -1.68
CA ARG A 87 -6.32 -5.61 -1.22
C ARG A 87 -5.40 -4.52 -0.68
N ASN A 88 -4.42 -4.86 0.15
CA ASN A 88 -3.51 -3.91 0.73
C ASN A 88 -2.71 -3.16 -0.34
N ILE A 89 -2.14 -3.87 -1.32
CA ILE A 89 -1.37 -3.26 -2.40
C ILE A 89 -2.27 -2.41 -3.31
N SER A 90 -3.46 -2.90 -3.66
CA SER A 90 -4.41 -2.14 -4.48
C SER A 90 -4.82 -0.83 -3.79
N MET A 91 -5.12 -0.88 -2.49
CA MET A 91 -5.45 0.32 -1.72
C MET A 91 -4.26 1.26 -1.54
N GLY A 92 -3.05 0.74 -1.39
CA GLY A 92 -1.85 1.57 -1.28
C GLY A 92 -1.52 2.28 -2.59
N ALA A 93 -1.66 1.59 -3.73
CA ALA A 93 -1.56 2.22 -5.05
C ALA A 93 -2.63 3.30 -5.25
N ALA A 94 -3.88 3.03 -4.85
CA ALA A 94 -4.96 4.02 -4.89
C ALA A 94 -4.62 5.25 -4.03
N TYR A 95 -4.06 5.06 -2.83
CA TYR A 95 -3.68 6.15 -1.96
C TYR A 95 -2.55 7.00 -2.54
N LEU A 96 -1.54 6.38 -3.17
CA LEU A 96 -0.49 7.11 -3.88
C LEU A 96 -1.06 7.95 -5.02
N ASN A 97 -1.98 7.41 -5.81
CA ASN A 97 -2.68 8.16 -6.86
C ASN A 97 -3.49 9.34 -6.30
N ILE A 98 -4.17 9.18 -5.16
CA ILE A 98 -4.87 10.27 -4.49
C ILE A 98 -3.90 11.41 -4.12
N LEU A 99 -2.71 11.07 -3.60
CA LEU A 99 -1.70 12.07 -3.26
C LEU A 99 -1.19 12.80 -4.52
N GLU A 100 -0.86 12.05 -5.57
CA GLU A 100 -0.34 12.57 -6.83
C GLU A 100 -1.33 13.50 -7.56
N THR A 101 -2.59 13.08 -7.67
CA THR A 101 -3.65 13.80 -8.40
C THR A 101 -4.40 14.85 -7.57
N GLY A 102 -4.08 14.96 -6.27
CA GLY A 102 -4.71 15.88 -5.34
C GLY A 102 -3.71 16.86 -4.76
N PRO A 103 -3.26 16.67 -3.50
CA PRO A 103 -2.44 17.64 -2.77
C PRO A 103 -1.05 17.89 -3.39
N LEU A 104 -0.55 16.98 -4.24
CA LEU A 104 0.74 17.13 -4.91
C LEU A 104 0.62 17.58 -6.38
N ALA A 105 -0.61 17.80 -6.88
CA ALA A 105 -0.86 17.96 -8.31
C ALA A 105 -0.42 19.31 -8.91
N GLY A 106 0.07 20.26 -8.11
CA GLY A 106 0.75 21.49 -8.56
C GLY A 106 0.00 22.32 -9.59
#